data_AF-A0A6B8RQ75-F1
#
_entry.id   AF-A0A6B8RQ75-F1
#
_cell.length_a   1.000
_cell.length_b   1.000
_cell.length_c   1.000
_cell.angle_alpha   90.00
_cell.angle_beta   90.00
_cell.angle_gamma   90.00
#
_symmetry.space_group_name_H-M   'P 1'
#
loop_
_entity.id
_entity.type
_entity.pdbx_description
1 polymer ?
#
loop_
_entity_poly.entity_id
_entity_poly.type
_entity_poly.pdbx_seq_one_letter_code
_entity_poly.pdbx_strand_id
1 'polypeptide(L)'
;MIKYEIVGSRLSEERIDIENEGQYMEEKTIKEIEGIIEQFGLLITQKSPLSTLKGSTHYHLKIGKQAGLLEVTYWPVKKRLWVEIHDNRRAEWNQAMISSFSEALAVCFSGSLEHIVN
;
A
#
# COMPACT_ATOMS: atom_id res chain seq x y z
N MET A 1 7.86 14.22 -4.86
CA MET A 1 7.10 12.95 -4.73
C MET A 1 5.74 13.27 -4.15
N ILE A 2 4.70 12.47 -4.46
CA ILE A 2 3.43 12.48 -3.72
C ILE A 2 3.40 11.22 -2.86
N LYS A 3 3.08 11.33 -1.57
CA LYS A 3 3.05 10.19 -0.66
C LYS A 3 1.94 10.32 0.37
N TYR A 4 1.19 9.26 0.55
CA TYR A 4 0.24 9.13 1.63
C TYR A 4 0.56 7.91 2.51
N GLU A 5 0.48 8.09 3.81
CA GLU A 5 0.66 7.03 4.79
C GLU A 5 -0.66 6.76 5.52
N ILE A 6 -0.95 5.47 5.72
CA ILE A 6 -2.09 5.03 6.50
C ILE A 6 -1.63 4.89 7.95
N VAL A 7 -2.14 5.75 8.82
CA VAL A 7 -1.79 5.83 10.25
C VAL A 7 -2.95 5.44 11.14
N GLY A 8 -2.69 5.17 12.42
CA GLY A 8 -3.73 4.84 13.41
C GLY A 8 -4.60 3.64 13.03
N SER A 9 -4.07 2.74 12.20
CA SER A 9 -4.82 1.60 11.64
C SER A 9 -4.66 0.35 12.50
N ARG A 10 -5.54 -0.65 12.30
CA ARG A 10 -5.44 -1.97 12.94
C ARG A 10 -4.17 -2.76 12.58
N LEU A 11 -3.38 -2.26 11.63
CA LEU A 11 -2.04 -2.78 11.32
C LEU A 11 -1.05 -2.42 12.44
N SER A 12 -1.29 -1.32 13.17
CA SER A 12 -0.43 -0.80 14.23
C SER A 12 -0.66 -1.43 15.60
N GLU A 13 -1.77 -2.13 15.80
CA GLU A 13 -2.13 -2.79 17.06
C GLU A 13 -1.06 -3.80 17.49
N GLU A 14 -0.76 -3.87 18.79
CA GLU A 14 0.09 -4.91 19.35
C GLU A 14 -0.62 -6.25 19.27
N ARG A 15 0.08 -7.25 18.72
CA ARG A 15 -0.44 -8.61 18.57
C ARG A 15 0.40 -9.52 19.45
N ILE A 16 -0.28 -10.46 20.11
CA ILE A 16 0.39 -11.57 20.78
C ILE A 16 0.82 -12.51 19.67
N ASP A 17 2.13 -12.61 19.44
CA ASP A 17 2.68 -13.51 18.43
C ASP A 17 2.55 -14.96 18.91
N ILE A 18 1.44 -15.59 18.57
CA ILE A 18 1.30 -17.05 18.57
C ILE A 18 1.90 -17.53 17.25
N GLU A 19 2.80 -18.52 17.27
CA GLU A 19 3.71 -18.95 16.18
C GLU A 19 3.10 -19.23 14.78
N ASN A 20 1.77 -19.12 14.59
CA ASN A 20 1.11 -19.23 13.29
C ASN A 20 0.09 -18.11 12.98
N GLU A 21 -0.32 -17.31 13.98
CA GLU A 21 -1.31 -16.24 13.77
C GLU A 21 -0.71 -15.04 13.04
N GLY A 22 0.58 -14.75 13.27
CA GLY A 22 1.29 -13.67 12.59
C GLY A 22 1.30 -13.86 11.07
N GLN A 23 1.72 -15.04 10.60
CA GLN A 23 1.75 -15.36 9.16
C GLN A 23 0.36 -15.30 8.52
N TYR A 24 -0.65 -15.90 9.16
CA TYR A 24 -2.03 -15.86 8.66
C TYR A 24 -2.55 -14.43 8.51
N MET A 25 -2.23 -13.56 9.46
CA MET A 25 -2.66 -12.16 9.42
C MET A 25 -1.94 -11.36 8.33
N GLU A 26 -0.66 -11.62 8.09
CA GLU A 26 0.09 -11.01 6.99
C GLU A 26 -0.50 -11.41 5.63
N GLU A 27 -0.77 -12.70 5.43
CA GLU A 27 -1.42 -13.19 4.20
C GLU A 27 -2.82 -12.58 4.01
N LYS A 28 -3.60 -12.44 5.09
CA LYS A 28 -4.90 -11.76 5.05
C LYS A 28 -4.76 -10.29 4.67
N THR A 29 -3.81 -9.57 5.28
CA THR A 29 -3.54 -8.15 4.98
C THR A 29 -3.15 -7.96 3.52
N ILE A 30 -2.28 -8.83 3.00
CA ILE A 30 -1.90 -8.85 1.58
C ILE A 30 -3.11 -9.03 0.66
N LYS A 31 -4.01 -9.98 0.98
CA LYS A 31 -5.24 -10.21 0.21
C LYS A 31 -6.18 -9.00 0.25
N GLU A 32 -6.29 -8.34 1.39
CA GLU A 32 -7.11 -7.12 1.53
C GLU A 32 -6.54 -5.98 0.67
N ILE A 33 -5.22 -5.77 0.68
CA ILE A 33 -4.54 -4.79 -0.20
C ILE A 33 -4.79 -5.11 -1.68
N GLU A 34 -4.60 -6.37 -2.07
CA GLU A 34 -4.78 -6.82 -3.46
C GLU A 34 -6.25 -6.70 -3.92
N GLY A 35 -7.21 -6.94 -3.02
CA GLY A 35 -8.63 -6.71 -3.28
C GLY A 35 -8.94 -5.24 -3.54
N ILE A 36 -8.35 -4.31 -2.78
CA ILE A 36 -8.51 -2.87 -3.06
C ILE A 36 -7.85 -2.47 -4.38
N ILE A 37 -6.67 -3.03 -4.70
CA ILE A 37 -6.01 -2.82 -6.00
C ILE A 37 -6.95 -3.22 -7.16
N GLU A 38 -7.56 -4.40 -7.07
CA GLU A 38 -8.51 -4.91 -8.07
C GLU A 38 -9.77 -4.04 -8.18
N GLN A 39 -10.34 -3.59 -7.06
CA GLN A 39 -11.52 -2.71 -7.05
C GLN A 39 -11.29 -1.38 -7.79
N PHE A 40 -10.06 -0.88 -7.80
CA PHE A 40 -9.67 0.32 -8.53
C PHE A 40 -9.28 0.05 -9.99
N GLY A 41 -9.38 -1.20 -10.45
CA GLY A 41 -9.03 -1.60 -11.82
C GLY A 41 -7.53 -1.51 -12.12
N LEU A 42 -6.69 -1.54 -11.08
CA LEU A 42 -5.24 -1.46 -11.20
C LEU A 42 -4.62 -2.84 -11.43
N LEU A 43 -3.61 -2.89 -12.29
CA LEU A 43 -2.85 -4.09 -12.59
C LEU A 43 -1.58 -4.13 -11.75
N ILE A 44 -1.36 -5.23 -11.02
CA ILE A 44 -0.09 -5.54 -10.36
C ILE A 44 0.89 -5.98 -11.44
N THR A 45 1.86 -5.13 -11.75
CA THR A 45 2.93 -5.43 -12.73
C THR A 45 4.20 -5.95 -12.07
N GLN A 46 4.38 -5.69 -10.77
CA GLN A 46 5.43 -6.24 -9.94
C GLN A 46 4.94 -6.38 -8.50
N LYS A 47 5.33 -7.47 -7.84
CA LYS A 47 5.20 -7.69 -6.40
C LYS A 47 6.52 -8.24 -5.91
N SER A 48 7.23 -7.49 -5.07
CA SER A 48 8.55 -7.88 -4.57
C SER A 48 8.83 -7.23 -3.21
N PRO A 49 9.70 -7.81 -2.37
CA PRO A 49 10.23 -7.06 -1.23
C PRO A 49 11.13 -5.92 -1.70
N LEU A 50 11.16 -4.81 -0.93
CA LEU A 50 12.17 -3.77 -1.14
C LEU A 50 13.49 -4.22 -0.48
N SER A 51 14.60 -4.07 -1.20
CA SER A 51 15.93 -4.45 -0.71
C SER A 51 16.33 -3.68 0.55
N THR A 52 15.91 -2.42 0.66
CA THR A 52 16.16 -1.55 1.82
C THR A 52 15.20 -1.81 2.98
N LEU A 53 14.04 -2.41 2.73
CA LEU A 53 12.97 -2.63 3.71
C LEU A 53 12.67 -4.13 3.82
N LYS A 54 13.60 -4.87 4.42
CA LYS A 54 13.47 -6.33 4.57
C LYS A 54 12.13 -6.70 5.22
N GLY A 55 11.44 -7.65 4.59
CA GLY A 55 10.12 -8.13 5.02
C GLY A 55 8.95 -7.27 4.55
N SER A 56 9.17 -6.23 3.75
CA SER A 56 8.07 -5.51 3.11
C SER A 56 7.51 -6.28 1.92
N THR A 57 6.28 -5.97 1.55
CA THR A 57 5.71 -6.27 0.24
C THR A 57 5.51 -4.96 -0.50
N HIS A 58 6.11 -4.83 -1.68
CA HIS A 58 6.05 -3.64 -2.51
C HIS A 58 5.46 -3.96 -3.87
N TYR A 59 4.52 -3.12 -4.29
CA TYR A 59 3.72 -3.28 -5.49
C TYR A 59 3.96 -2.16 -6.48
N HIS A 60 4.11 -2.52 -7.75
CA HIS A 60 4.09 -1.61 -8.89
C HIS A 60 2.76 -1.73 -9.62
N LEU A 61 1.94 -0.67 -9.58
CA LEU A 61 0.57 -0.66 -10.11
C LEU A 61 0.44 0.21 -11.36
N LYS A 62 -0.33 -0.28 -12.34
CA LYS A 62 -0.61 0.43 -13.60
C LYS A 62 -2.07 0.34 -14.03
N ILE A 63 -2.52 1.30 -14.85
CA ILE A 63 -3.75 1.19 -15.64
C ILE A 63 -3.40 0.75 -17.06
N GLY A 64 -3.65 -0.53 -17.37
CA GLY A 64 -3.38 -1.10 -18.69
C GLY A 64 -1.95 -0.83 -19.18
N LYS A 65 -1.83 -0.18 -20.34
CA LYS A 65 -0.54 0.23 -20.95
C LYS A 65 -0.22 1.72 -20.76
N GLN A 66 -0.98 2.44 -19.93
CA GLN A 66 -0.77 3.88 -19.74
C GLN A 66 0.57 4.17 -19.05
N ALA A 67 1.18 5.31 -19.41
CA ALA A 67 2.36 5.80 -18.71
C ALA A 67 2.00 6.19 -17.27
N GLY A 68 2.97 6.08 -16.36
CA GLY A 68 2.77 6.32 -14.93
C GLY A 68 2.92 5.06 -14.09
N LEU A 69 3.17 5.26 -12.80
CA LEU A 69 3.28 4.19 -11.83
C LEU A 69 2.70 4.66 -10.50
N LEU A 70 1.92 3.82 -9.86
CA LEU A 70 1.51 3.99 -8.47
C LEU A 70 2.17 2.88 -7.67
N GLU A 71 2.80 3.23 -6.55
CA GLU A 71 3.50 2.27 -5.71
C GLU A 71 2.79 2.12 -4.37
N VAL A 72 2.70 0.88 -3.88
CA VAL A 72 2.14 0.56 -2.56
C VAL A 72 3.17 -0.26 -1.81
N THR A 73 3.44 0.11 -0.57
CA THR A 73 4.34 -0.68 0.28
C THR A 73 3.68 -0.99 1.60
N TYR A 74 3.60 -2.28 1.91
CA TYR A 74 3.24 -2.80 3.21
C TYR A 74 4.49 -3.30 3.92
N TRP A 75 4.76 -2.82 5.13
CA TRP A 75 5.89 -3.24 5.94
C TRP A 75 5.42 -3.73 7.32
N PRO A 76 5.12 -5.04 7.47
CA PRO A 76 4.51 -5.60 8.68
C PRO A 76 5.37 -5.38 9.93
N VAL A 77 6.68 -5.60 9.83
CA VAL A 77 7.63 -5.43 10.95
C VAL A 77 7.63 -4.01 11.52
N LYS A 78 7.31 -3.01 10.70
CA LYS A 78 7.17 -1.61 11.15
C LYS A 78 5.72 -1.17 11.30
N LYS A 79 4.76 -2.04 10.98
CA LYS A 79 3.33 -1.76 10.99
C LYS A 79 2.93 -0.59 10.10
N ARG A 80 3.60 -0.45 8.95
CA ARG A 80 3.43 0.68 8.03
C ARG A 80 2.79 0.24 6.72
N LEU A 81 1.94 1.11 6.19
CA LEU A 81 1.37 0.99 4.85
C LEU A 81 1.34 2.38 4.23
N TRP A 82 1.88 2.53 3.03
CA TRP A 82 1.85 3.80 2.32
C TRP A 82 1.70 3.60 0.81
N VAL A 83 1.29 4.67 0.16
CA VAL A 83 1.12 4.78 -1.28
C VAL A 83 1.93 5.98 -1.76
N GLU A 84 2.68 5.83 -2.84
CA GLU A 84 3.50 6.91 -3.38
C GLU A 84 3.59 6.96 -4.90
N ILE A 85 3.90 8.15 -5.42
CA ILE A 85 4.25 8.42 -6.81
C ILE A 85 5.56 9.18 -6.83
N HIS A 86 6.59 8.54 -7.37
CA HIS A 86 7.87 9.19 -7.67
C HIS A 86 7.69 10.27 -8.77
N ASP A 87 8.47 11.35 -8.72
CA ASP A 87 8.28 12.51 -9.60
C ASP A 87 8.45 12.16 -11.08
N ASN A 88 9.34 11.23 -11.42
CA ASN A 88 9.55 10.72 -12.78
C ASN A 88 8.51 9.67 -13.22
N ARG A 89 7.50 9.37 -12.39
CA ARG A 89 6.44 8.38 -12.63
C ARG A 89 5.03 8.99 -12.58
N ARG A 90 4.92 10.31 -12.50
CA ARG A 90 3.63 11.01 -12.51
C ARG A 90 2.93 10.86 -13.86
N ALA A 91 1.62 10.69 -13.81
CA ALA A 91 0.70 10.74 -14.93
C ALA A 91 -0.62 11.38 -14.46
N GLU A 92 -1.52 11.71 -15.37
CA GLU A 92 -2.80 12.31 -14.97
C GLU A 92 -3.64 11.35 -14.11
N TRP A 93 -3.71 10.07 -14.51
CA TRP A 93 -4.53 9.08 -13.83
C TRP A 93 -4.07 8.80 -12.40
N ASN A 94 -2.76 8.69 -12.15
CA ASN A 94 -2.28 8.34 -10.81
C ASN A 94 -2.38 9.52 -9.85
N GLN A 95 -2.17 10.75 -10.33
CA GLN A 95 -2.37 11.95 -9.53
C GLN A 95 -3.84 12.17 -9.18
N ALA A 96 -4.76 11.88 -10.11
CA ALA A 96 -6.20 11.98 -9.85
C ALA A 96 -6.71 10.89 -8.89
N MET A 97 -6.07 9.71 -8.86
CA MET A 97 -6.56 8.54 -8.13
C MET A 97 -5.93 8.34 -6.74
N ILE A 98 -4.66 8.76 -6.55
CA ILE A 98 -3.87 8.39 -5.37
C ILE A 98 -4.57 8.69 -4.04
N SER A 99 -5.26 9.83 -3.92
CA SER A 99 -5.97 10.18 -2.69
C SER A 99 -7.13 9.21 -2.41
N SER A 100 -8.03 8.99 -3.37
CA SER A 100 -9.17 8.07 -3.21
C SER A 100 -8.73 6.62 -2.98
N PHE A 101 -7.68 6.18 -3.66
CA PHE A 101 -7.11 4.84 -3.46
C PHE A 101 -6.53 4.67 -2.05
N SER A 102 -5.79 5.67 -1.57
CA SER A 102 -5.20 5.62 -0.23
C SER A 102 -6.25 5.73 0.87
N GLU A 103 -7.33 6.49 0.65
CA GLU A 103 -8.48 6.55 1.55
C GLU A 103 -9.18 5.18 1.65
N ALA A 104 -9.34 4.47 0.54
CA ALA A 104 -9.93 3.12 0.55
C ALA A 104 -9.10 2.13 1.39
N LEU A 105 -7.76 2.24 1.32
CA LEU A 105 -6.87 1.48 2.21
C LEU A 105 -7.05 1.90 3.67
N ALA A 106 -7.08 3.21 3.96
CA ALA A 106 -7.29 3.71 5.32
C ALA A 106 -8.60 3.17 5.91
N VAL A 107 -9.71 3.25 5.18
CA VAL A 107 -11.01 2.69 5.58
C VAL A 107 -10.93 1.17 5.80
N CYS A 108 -10.32 0.43 4.88
CA CYS A 108 -10.18 -1.03 4.98
C CYS A 108 -9.45 -1.46 6.27
N PHE A 109 -8.44 -0.69 6.68
CA PHE A 109 -7.62 -0.97 7.85
C PHE A 109 -8.02 -0.17 9.09
N SER A 110 -9.19 0.48 9.09
CA SER A 110 -9.67 1.30 10.21
C SER A 110 -8.67 2.37 10.65
N GLY A 111 -7.92 2.94 9.70
CA GLY A 111 -6.93 3.98 9.94
C GLY A 111 -7.39 5.36 9.44
N SER A 112 -6.44 6.28 9.40
CA SER A 112 -6.59 7.61 8.82
C SER A 112 -5.49 7.87 7.80
N LEU A 113 -5.75 8.80 6.90
CA LEU A 113 -4.84 9.14 5.81
C LEU A 113 -4.01 10.38 6.17
N GLU A 114 -2.69 10.26 6.14
CA GLU A 114 -1.77 11.39 6.27
C GLU A 114 -1.05 11.66 4.95
N HIS A 115 -1.11 12.91 4.48
CA HIS A 115 -0.33 13.35 3.32
C HIS A 115 1.06 13.79 3.79
N ILE A 116 2.10 13.09 3.32
CA ILE A 116 3.48 13.37 3.70
C ILE A 116 4.07 14.40 2.76
N VAL A 117 4.20 15.62 3.25
CA VAL A 117 4.88 16.72 2.56
C VAL A 117 6.34 16.72 3.00
N ASN A 118 7.23 16.24 2.12
CA ASN A 118 8.68 16.34 2.29
C ASN A 118 9.22 17.60 1.60
#